data_AF-A0A553R8J8-F1
#
_entry.id   AF-A0A553R8J8-F1
#
_cell.length_a   1.000
_cell.length_b   1.000
_cell.length_c   1.000
_cell.angle_alpha   90.00
_cell.angle_beta   90.00
_cell.angle_gamma   90.00
#
_symmetry.space_group_name_H-M   'P 1'
#
loop_
_entity.id
_entity.type
_entity.pdbx_description
1 polymer ?
#
loop_
_entity_poly.entity_id
_entity_poly.type
_entity_poly.pdbx_seq_one_letter_code
_entity_poly.pdbx_strand_id
1 'polypeptide(L)'
;MLSTNHKNVSHDGFRDIRWHQTADYGFAPNPRMKNTFMAVAVDLPDDKSPWGSIHPEDKQDVAFRLVLGARAIAYGEKDVPFQGPFPTDAVLYRDIVNITFHQEIKARSGGYFFEICCSEEKLCKSDENWQPVSIKSFGLDFVSISIPPCSVAAVNAVRYLWTDWPCNFKACPIYSSDGLLPVPPFIMVINK
;
A
#
# COMPACT_ATOMS: atom_id res chain seq x y z
N MET A 1 -12.29 2.81 -0.81
CA MET A 1 -12.61 1.71 0.12
C MET A 1 -13.07 0.52 -0.72
N LEU A 2 -12.16 -0.03 -1.52
CA LEU A 2 -12.44 -1.13 -2.44
C LEU A 2 -11.73 -2.36 -1.87
N SER A 3 -12.46 -3.15 -1.10
CA SER A 3 -12.00 -4.39 -0.49
C SER A 3 -13.12 -5.41 -0.64
N THR A 4 -12.77 -6.69 -0.69
CA THR A 4 -13.77 -7.75 -0.53
C THR A 4 -14.34 -7.72 0.91
N ASN A 5 -15.53 -8.29 1.12
CA ASN A 5 -16.10 -8.59 2.45
C ASN A 5 -15.71 -10.00 2.91
N HIS A 6 -15.09 -10.81 2.04
CA HIS A 6 -14.66 -12.15 2.36
C HIS A 6 -13.16 -12.18 2.69
N LYS A 7 -12.84 -12.45 3.94
CA LYS A 7 -11.44 -12.68 4.34
C LYS A 7 -10.85 -13.84 3.52
N ASN A 8 -9.64 -13.63 3.01
CA ASN A 8 -8.85 -14.60 2.25
C ASN A 8 -9.32 -14.91 0.81
N VAL A 9 -10.24 -14.12 0.24
CA VAL A 9 -10.48 -14.18 -1.22
C VAL A 9 -9.45 -13.30 -1.92
N SER A 10 -8.80 -13.85 -2.95
CA SER A 10 -7.70 -13.21 -3.66
C SER A 10 -8.01 -12.81 -5.10
N HIS A 11 -9.20 -13.09 -5.64
CA HIS A 11 -9.48 -12.89 -7.08
C HIS A 11 -10.84 -12.24 -7.38
N ASP A 12 -11.28 -11.31 -6.54
CA ASP A 12 -12.44 -10.46 -6.78
C ASP A 12 -12.10 -9.21 -7.63
N GLY A 13 -10.80 -8.97 -7.90
CA GLY A 13 -10.31 -7.89 -8.76
C GLY A 13 -10.24 -6.52 -8.07
N PHE A 14 -10.54 -6.43 -6.78
CA PHE A 14 -10.51 -5.18 -6.04
C PHE A 14 -9.12 -4.55 -6.02
N ARG A 15 -8.06 -5.36 -5.90
CA ARG A 15 -6.68 -4.89 -5.98
C ARG A 15 -6.34 -4.19 -7.29
N ASP A 16 -6.79 -4.73 -8.42
CA ASP A 16 -6.55 -4.16 -9.75
C ASP A 16 -7.32 -2.85 -9.91
N ILE A 17 -8.58 -2.81 -9.48
CA ILE A 17 -9.39 -1.58 -9.52
C ILE A 17 -8.75 -0.49 -8.64
N ARG A 18 -8.31 -0.82 -7.41
CA ARG A 18 -7.62 0.14 -6.54
C ARG A 18 -6.39 0.75 -7.21
N TRP A 19 -5.60 -0.09 -7.88
CA TRP A 19 -4.40 0.36 -8.57
C TRP A 19 -4.75 1.31 -9.72
N HIS A 20 -5.66 0.89 -10.60
CA HIS A 20 -6.07 1.66 -11.77
C HIS A 20 -6.79 2.97 -11.43
N GLN A 21 -7.48 3.05 -10.27
CA GLN A 21 -8.08 4.30 -9.78
C GLN A 21 -7.06 5.42 -9.55
N THR A 22 -5.79 5.08 -9.35
CA THR A 22 -4.69 6.04 -9.19
C THR A 22 -3.89 6.24 -10.47
N ALA A 23 -4.42 5.82 -11.62
CA ALA A 23 -3.72 5.79 -12.90
C ALA A 23 -2.36 5.06 -12.84
N ASP A 24 -2.31 3.99 -12.04
CA ASP A 24 -1.16 3.10 -11.84
C ASP A 24 0.03 3.76 -11.11
N TYR A 25 -0.26 4.73 -10.22
CA TYR A 25 0.77 5.38 -9.39
C TYR A 25 0.72 4.99 -7.91
N GLY A 26 -0.42 4.53 -7.40
CA GLY A 26 -0.64 4.22 -5.98
C GLY A 26 -1.03 5.42 -5.12
N PHE A 27 -1.01 6.63 -5.68
CA PHE A 27 -1.37 7.86 -4.95
C PHE A 27 -1.98 8.91 -5.89
N ALA A 28 -2.67 9.89 -5.31
CA ALA A 28 -3.13 11.10 -5.98
C ALA A 28 -2.89 12.32 -5.06
N PRO A 29 -2.49 13.50 -5.58
CA PRO A 29 -2.25 13.81 -6.99
C PRO A 29 -1.04 13.07 -7.54
N ASN A 30 -1.01 12.86 -8.85
CA ASN A 30 0.09 12.23 -9.57
C ASN A 30 0.26 12.87 -10.96
N PRO A 31 1.31 12.52 -11.74
CA PRO A 31 1.57 13.15 -13.04
C PRO A 31 0.39 13.10 -14.04
N ARG A 32 -0.47 12.08 -13.97
CA ARG A 32 -1.65 11.92 -14.83
C ARG A 32 -2.92 12.54 -14.25
N MET A 33 -3.01 12.65 -12.92
CA MET A 33 -4.18 13.15 -12.19
C MET A 33 -3.79 14.39 -11.37
N LYS A 34 -3.53 15.49 -12.09
CA LYS A 34 -3.17 16.78 -11.48
C LYS A 34 -4.38 17.39 -10.78
N ASN A 35 -4.14 18.10 -9.68
CA ASN A 35 -5.19 18.76 -8.88
C ASN A 35 -6.30 17.82 -8.39
N THR A 36 -5.96 16.54 -8.20
CA THR A 36 -6.85 15.51 -7.67
C THR A 36 -6.30 15.01 -6.34
N PHE A 37 -7.18 14.58 -5.44
CA PHE A 37 -6.81 13.90 -4.20
C PHE A 37 -7.70 12.67 -4.01
N MET A 38 -7.21 11.71 -3.22
CA MET A 38 -7.93 10.48 -2.92
C MET A 38 -7.66 10.07 -1.48
N ALA A 39 -8.68 9.56 -0.80
CA ALA A 39 -8.51 8.93 0.50
C ALA A 39 -8.02 7.49 0.33
N VAL A 40 -6.85 7.19 0.91
CA VAL A 40 -6.42 5.82 1.12
C VAL A 40 -7.31 5.20 2.20
N ALA A 41 -8.04 4.15 1.85
CA ALA A 41 -9.06 3.52 2.71
C ALA A 41 -8.97 1.99 2.66
N VAL A 42 -7.76 1.46 2.48
CA VAL A 42 -7.49 0.01 2.41
C VAL A 42 -7.53 -0.66 3.78
N ASP A 43 -7.39 0.13 4.84
CA ASP A 43 -7.47 -0.30 6.24
C ASP A 43 -8.88 -0.18 6.84
N LEU A 44 -9.88 0.10 6.03
CA LEU A 44 -11.28 0.18 6.44
C LEU A 44 -12.13 -0.90 5.76
N PRO A 45 -11.71 -2.19 5.73
CA PRO A 45 -12.57 -3.23 5.22
C PRO A 45 -13.72 -3.50 6.20
N ASP A 46 -14.74 -4.18 5.72
CA ASP A 46 -15.91 -4.50 6.51
C ASP A 46 -16.47 -5.87 6.09
N ASP A 47 -16.16 -6.90 6.88
CA ASP A 47 -16.68 -8.26 6.70
C ASP A 47 -18.07 -8.45 7.32
N LYS A 48 -18.58 -7.44 8.02
CA LYS A 48 -19.85 -7.48 8.75
C LYS A 48 -20.94 -6.64 8.09
N SER A 49 -20.61 -5.86 7.07
CA SER A 49 -21.58 -5.06 6.33
C SER A 49 -22.74 -5.94 5.87
N PRO A 50 -23.99 -5.62 6.26
CA PRO A 50 -25.17 -6.36 5.80
C PRO A 50 -25.44 -6.14 4.30
N TRP A 51 -24.71 -5.23 3.66
CA TRP A 51 -24.88 -4.82 2.27
C TRP A 51 -23.76 -5.34 1.35
N GLY A 52 -22.80 -6.10 1.89
CA GLY A 52 -21.70 -6.70 1.12
C GLY A 52 -20.47 -5.81 0.93
N SER A 53 -19.51 -6.29 0.12
CA SER A 53 -18.14 -5.77 -0.02
C SER A 53 -18.00 -4.30 -0.41
N ILE A 54 -18.89 -3.80 -1.27
CA ILE A 54 -18.79 -2.42 -1.79
C ILE A 54 -19.43 -1.38 -0.85
N HIS A 55 -20.07 -1.83 0.24
CA HIS A 55 -20.73 -0.97 1.22
C HIS A 55 -20.11 -1.04 2.62
N PRO A 56 -18.79 -0.79 2.81
CA PRO A 56 -18.24 -0.71 4.16
C PRO A 56 -18.85 0.45 4.95
N GLU A 57 -19.16 0.22 6.22
CA GLU A 57 -19.93 1.15 7.05
C GLU A 57 -19.14 2.40 7.49
N ASP A 58 -17.81 2.30 7.62
CA ASP A 58 -16.97 3.40 8.09
C ASP A 58 -16.75 4.49 7.02
N LYS A 59 -17.78 5.29 6.80
CA LYS A 59 -17.74 6.45 5.91
C LYS A 59 -17.08 7.67 6.56
N GLN A 60 -17.01 7.72 7.88
CA GLN A 60 -16.49 8.88 8.61
C GLN A 60 -14.99 9.02 8.40
N ASP A 61 -14.22 7.94 8.58
CA ASP A 61 -12.77 7.97 8.35
C ASP A 61 -12.44 8.25 6.87
N VAL A 62 -13.23 7.71 5.93
CA VAL A 62 -13.08 8.04 4.50
C VAL A 62 -13.34 9.52 4.23
N ALA A 63 -14.44 10.07 4.74
CA ALA A 63 -14.78 11.48 4.55
C ALA A 63 -13.74 12.39 5.18
N PHE A 64 -13.26 12.08 6.38
CA PHE A 64 -12.20 12.83 7.05
C PHE A 64 -10.92 12.90 6.21
N ARG A 65 -10.45 11.76 5.68
CA ARG A 65 -9.26 11.71 4.81
C ARG A 65 -9.47 12.48 3.49
N LEU A 66 -10.68 12.47 2.93
CA LEU A 66 -11.02 13.28 1.76
C LEU A 66 -11.00 14.78 2.08
N VAL A 67 -11.49 15.21 3.25
CA VAL A 67 -11.46 16.61 3.67
C VAL A 67 -10.04 17.13 3.79
N LEU A 68 -9.09 16.32 4.29
CA LEU A 68 -7.67 16.70 4.30
C LEU A 68 -7.16 17.02 2.88
N GLY A 69 -7.47 16.16 1.91
CA GLY A 69 -7.11 16.37 0.51
C GLY A 69 -7.80 17.59 -0.10
N ALA A 70 -9.07 17.82 0.22
CA ALA A 70 -9.79 19.01 -0.24
C ALA A 70 -9.15 20.29 0.28
N ARG A 71 -8.83 20.34 1.57
CA ARG A 71 -8.15 21.50 2.19
C ARG A 71 -6.81 21.79 1.52
N ALA A 72 -5.98 20.76 1.33
CA ALA A 72 -4.66 20.91 0.73
C ALA A 72 -4.70 21.29 -0.76
N ILE A 73 -5.53 20.60 -1.54
CA ILE A 73 -5.51 20.69 -3.02
C ILE A 73 -6.53 21.70 -3.55
N ALA A 74 -7.78 21.64 -3.09
CA ALA A 74 -8.85 22.50 -3.63
C ALA A 74 -8.87 23.88 -2.99
N TYR A 75 -8.62 23.96 -1.68
CA TYR A 75 -8.59 25.23 -0.94
C TYR A 75 -7.18 25.82 -0.79
N GLY A 76 -6.14 25.08 -1.19
CA GLY A 76 -4.76 25.57 -1.21
C GLY A 76 -4.16 25.83 0.18
N GLU A 77 -4.76 25.28 1.24
CA GLU A 77 -4.22 25.35 2.59
C GLU A 77 -2.84 24.70 2.63
N LYS A 78 -1.89 25.37 3.30
CA LYS A 78 -0.53 24.86 3.47
C LYS A 78 -0.44 23.97 4.70
N ASP A 79 0.53 23.06 4.68
CA ASP A 79 0.88 22.20 5.81
C ASP A 79 -0.27 21.28 6.30
N VAL A 80 -1.18 20.90 5.40
CA VAL A 80 -2.22 19.90 5.65
C VAL A 80 -1.72 18.53 5.19
N PRO A 81 -1.35 17.60 6.09
CA PRO A 81 -0.97 16.25 5.70
C PRO A 81 -2.22 15.50 5.20
N PHE A 82 -2.21 15.11 3.93
CA PHE A 82 -3.34 14.40 3.31
C PHE A 82 -2.93 13.12 2.57
N GLN A 83 -1.63 12.95 2.31
CA GLN A 83 -1.06 11.73 1.73
C GLN A 83 -0.40 10.91 2.83
N GLY A 84 -0.64 9.60 2.84
CA GLY A 84 0.14 8.69 3.66
C GLY A 84 1.58 8.57 3.13
N PRO A 85 2.49 7.96 3.91
CA PRO A 85 3.84 7.70 3.44
C PRO A 85 3.80 6.88 2.15
N PHE A 86 4.68 7.24 1.22
CA PHE A 86 4.83 6.55 -0.06
C PHE A 86 6.31 6.25 -0.25
N PRO A 87 6.67 5.04 -0.70
CA PRO A 87 8.06 4.66 -0.85
C PRO A 87 8.74 5.50 -1.94
N THR A 88 9.99 5.88 -1.69
CA THR A 88 10.84 6.62 -2.63
C THR A 88 11.89 5.74 -3.26
N ASP A 89 12.33 4.69 -2.56
CA ASP A 89 13.36 3.79 -3.01
C ASP A 89 13.17 2.38 -2.42
N ALA A 90 13.65 1.38 -3.15
CA ALA A 90 13.71 0.00 -2.72
C ALA A 90 15.05 -0.59 -3.16
N VAL A 91 15.93 -0.91 -2.20
CA VAL A 91 17.30 -1.36 -2.49
C VAL A 91 17.53 -2.76 -1.93
N LEU A 92 18.04 -3.64 -2.77
CA LEU A 92 18.49 -4.97 -2.41
C LEU A 92 19.90 -4.91 -1.84
N TYR A 93 20.07 -5.32 -0.59
CA TYR A 93 21.36 -5.53 0.04
C TYR A 93 21.43 -6.93 0.63
N ARG A 94 22.26 -7.79 0.03
CA ARG A 94 22.41 -9.22 0.37
C ARG A 94 21.08 -9.96 0.27
N ASP A 95 20.47 -10.30 1.41
CA ASP A 95 19.24 -11.06 1.58
C ASP A 95 18.05 -10.20 2.07
N ILE A 96 18.24 -8.87 2.06
CA ILE A 96 17.27 -7.90 2.59
C ILE A 96 16.95 -6.87 1.51
N VAL A 97 15.67 -6.52 1.37
CA VAL A 97 15.24 -5.35 0.61
C VAL A 97 14.87 -4.26 1.60
N ASN A 98 15.55 -3.12 1.52
CA ASN A 98 15.24 -1.92 2.29
C ASN A 98 14.35 -1.01 1.45
N ILE A 99 13.19 -0.66 1.99
CA ILE A 99 12.22 0.24 1.37
C ILE A 99 12.18 1.52 2.19
N THR A 100 12.53 2.64 1.57
CA THR A 100 12.58 3.97 2.19
C THR A 100 11.36 4.77 1.80
N PHE A 101 10.82 5.55 2.74
CA PHE A 101 9.65 6.41 2.55
C PHE A 101 10.05 7.89 2.57
N HIS A 102 9.26 8.74 1.90
CA HIS A 102 9.52 10.19 1.86
C HIS A 102 9.21 10.92 3.17
N GLN A 103 8.65 10.23 4.16
CA GLN A 103 8.26 10.79 5.45
C GLN A 103 8.37 9.73 6.54
N GLU A 104 8.35 10.17 7.80
CA GLU A 104 8.34 9.26 8.94
C GLU A 104 7.09 8.35 8.94
N ILE A 105 7.31 7.13 9.41
CA ILE A 105 6.33 6.06 9.46
C ILE A 105 6.15 5.54 10.88
N LYS A 106 4.94 5.05 11.14
CA LYS A 106 4.64 4.16 12.25
C LYS A 106 4.44 2.76 11.69
N ALA A 107 5.40 1.88 11.92
CA ALA A 107 5.38 0.50 11.45
C ALA A 107 5.20 -0.49 12.59
N ARG A 108 4.71 -1.69 12.26
CA ARG A 108 4.64 -2.84 13.17
C ARG A 108 5.02 -4.12 12.43
N SER A 109 5.59 -5.07 13.16
CA SER A 109 5.94 -6.38 12.64
C SER A 109 4.72 -7.30 12.53
N GLY A 110 4.91 -8.42 11.84
CA GLY A 110 3.92 -9.48 11.68
C GLY A 110 3.14 -9.40 10.37
N GLY A 111 2.49 -10.51 10.01
CA GLY A 111 1.73 -10.66 8.77
C GLY A 111 2.59 -10.71 7.50
N TYR A 112 1.92 -11.01 6.39
CA TYR A 112 2.48 -11.02 5.04
C TYR A 112 1.77 -9.96 4.22
N PHE A 113 2.27 -8.72 4.31
CA PHE A 113 1.71 -7.56 3.62
C PHE A 113 2.49 -7.16 2.37
N PHE A 114 3.68 -7.74 2.22
CA PHE A 114 4.58 -7.53 1.09
C PHE A 114 4.67 -8.81 0.27
N GLU A 115 4.87 -8.65 -1.02
CA GLU A 115 5.24 -9.75 -1.91
C GLU A 115 6.42 -9.32 -2.78
N ILE A 116 7.34 -10.25 -3.04
CA ILE A 116 8.49 -10.05 -3.91
C ILE A 116 8.28 -10.80 -5.21
N CYS A 117 8.58 -10.14 -6.32
CA CYS A 117 8.67 -10.77 -7.63
C CYS A 117 9.99 -11.53 -7.73
N CYS A 118 9.91 -12.87 -7.76
CA CYS A 118 11.04 -13.76 -7.99
C CYS A 118 10.98 -14.29 -9.43
N SER A 119 11.44 -13.48 -10.40
CA SER A 119 11.45 -13.79 -11.83
C SER A 119 12.58 -13.03 -12.54
N GLU A 120 13.05 -13.51 -13.69
CA GLU A 120 13.97 -12.74 -14.54
C GLU A 120 13.32 -11.49 -15.15
N GLU A 121 11.99 -11.42 -15.17
CA GLU A 121 11.27 -10.23 -15.61
C GLU A 121 11.44 -9.07 -14.62
N LYS A 122 11.58 -7.84 -15.14
CA LYS A 122 11.68 -6.63 -14.32
C LYS A 122 10.45 -6.42 -13.41
N LEU A 123 9.28 -6.85 -13.87
CA LEU A 123 8.01 -6.82 -13.17
C LEU A 123 7.27 -8.11 -13.49
N CYS A 124 6.89 -8.86 -12.45
CA CYS A 124 6.14 -10.10 -12.60
C CYS A 124 4.75 -9.80 -13.14
N LYS A 125 4.43 -10.38 -14.31
CA LYS A 125 3.09 -10.26 -14.93
C LYS A 125 2.06 -11.21 -14.33
N SER A 126 2.50 -12.40 -13.90
CA SER A 126 1.65 -13.40 -13.27
C SER A 126 1.71 -13.28 -11.75
N ASP A 127 0.57 -13.41 -11.09
CA ASP A 127 0.44 -13.47 -9.64
C ASP A 127 1.22 -14.64 -9.02
N GLU A 128 1.40 -15.73 -9.75
CA GLU A 128 2.11 -16.94 -9.28
C GLU A 128 3.60 -16.69 -8.98
N ASN A 129 4.18 -15.65 -9.57
CA ASN A 129 5.60 -15.29 -9.39
C ASN A 129 5.83 -14.34 -8.20
N TRP A 130 4.75 -13.90 -7.54
CA TRP A 130 4.82 -13.04 -6.37
C TRP A 130 4.82 -13.91 -5.10
N GLN A 131 5.87 -13.79 -4.30
CA GLN A 131 6.05 -14.58 -3.09
C GLN A 131 5.88 -13.72 -1.85
N PRO A 132 5.05 -14.14 -0.87
CA PRO A 132 4.78 -13.36 0.33
C PRO A 132 6.02 -13.24 1.22
N VAL A 133 6.24 -12.05 1.78
CA VAL A 133 7.34 -11.76 2.70
C VAL A 133 6.89 -10.89 3.87
N SER A 134 7.59 -11.04 5.00
CA SER A 134 7.32 -10.31 6.23
C SER A 134 8.33 -9.20 6.46
N ILE A 135 7.92 -8.18 7.21
CA ILE A 135 8.81 -7.14 7.73
C ILE A 135 9.77 -7.76 8.75
N LYS A 136 11.07 -7.62 8.51
CA LYS A 136 12.17 -8.08 9.39
C LYS A 136 12.52 -7.02 10.44
N SER A 137 12.63 -5.76 10.01
CA SER A 137 12.91 -4.61 10.87
C SER A 137 12.36 -3.34 10.24
N PHE A 138 12.25 -2.28 11.03
CA PHE A 138 11.80 -0.97 10.57
C PHE A 138 12.44 0.13 11.40
N GLY A 139 12.61 1.30 10.80
CA GLY A 139 13.13 2.51 11.43
C GLY A 139 12.13 3.66 11.36
N LEU A 140 12.63 4.89 11.42
CA LEU A 140 11.81 6.10 11.37
C LEU A 140 11.13 6.29 10.01
N ASP A 141 11.80 5.92 8.92
CA ASP A 141 11.39 6.20 7.55
C ASP A 141 11.63 5.01 6.60
N PHE A 142 11.92 3.82 7.13
CA PHE A 142 12.19 2.64 6.31
C PHE A 142 11.63 1.35 6.92
N VAL A 143 11.38 0.38 6.04
CA VAL A 143 11.17 -1.03 6.41
C VAL A 143 12.15 -1.93 5.68
N SER A 144 12.59 -2.98 6.35
CA SER A 144 13.43 -4.03 5.79
C SER A 144 12.62 -5.32 5.70
N ILE A 145 12.56 -5.92 4.51
CA ILE A 145 11.90 -7.22 4.28
C ILE A 145 12.93 -8.29 3.92
N SER A 146 12.71 -9.52 4.38
CA SER A 146 13.54 -10.67 4.02
C SER A 146 13.12 -11.23 2.66
N ILE A 147 14.10 -11.69 1.88
CA ILE A 147 13.84 -12.37 0.61
C ILE A 147 13.51 -13.85 0.89
N PRO A 148 12.50 -14.43 0.22
CA PRO A 148 12.21 -15.85 0.31
C PRO A 148 13.34 -16.66 -0.37
N PRO A 149 13.35 -18.01 -0.29
CA PRO A 149 14.31 -18.82 -1.04
C PRO A 149 14.06 -18.70 -2.56
N CYS A 150 14.60 -17.64 -3.15
CA CYS A 150 14.67 -17.42 -4.59
C CYS A 150 16.05 -16.83 -4.95
N SER A 151 16.51 -17.05 -6.18
CA SER A 151 17.80 -16.52 -6.61
C SER A 151 17.80 -15.00 -6.44
N VAL A 152 18.78 -14.45 -5.73
CA VAL A 152 18.91 -13.00 -5.50
C VAL A 152 18.96 -12.24 -6.84
N ALA A 153 19.51 -12.87 -7.88
CA ALA A 153 19.52 -12.33 -9.23
C ALA A 153 18.11 -12.13 -9.83
N ALA A 154 17.12 -12.92 -9.38
CA ALA A 154 15.73 -12.90 -9.84
C ALA A 154 14.80 -12.02 -8.97
N VAL A 155 15.32 -11.33 -7.94
CA VAL A 155 14.54 -10.38 -7.13
C VAL A 155 14.51 -9.03 -7.81
N ASN A 156 13.38 -8.67 -8.42
CA ASN A 156 13.30 -7.49 -9.30
C ASN A 156 12.27 -6.45 -8.90
N ALA A 157 11.22 -6.83 -8.17
CA ALA A 157 10.18 -5.90 -7.75
C ALA A 157 9.57 -6.32 -6.41
N VAL A 158 8.99 -5.34 -5.71
CA VAL A 158 8.22 -5.52 -4.49
C VAL A 158 6.85 -4.88 -4.68
N ARG A 159 5.81 -5.50 -4.11
CA ARG A 159 4.48 -4.91 -3.98
C ARG A 159 3.98 -5.00 -2.54
N TYR A 160 3.09 -4.11 -2.17
CA TYR A 160 2.57 -3.95 -0.82
C TYR A 160 1.05 -3.80 -0.83
N LEU A 161 0.34 -4.52 0.06
CA LEU A 161 -1.12 -4.50 0.18
C LEU A 161 -1.87 -4.91 -1.11
N TRP A 162 -1.34 -5.93 -1.81
CA TRP A 162 -1.82 -6.40 -3.12
C TRP A 162 -2.82 -7.57 -3.07
N THR A 163 -3.51 -7.75 -1.95
CA THR A 163 -4.60 -8.73 -1.80
C THR A 163 -5.96 -8.02 -1.81
N ASP A 164 -7.06 -8.72 -2.13
CA ASP A 164 -8.38 -8.07 -2.13
C ASP A 164 -8.85 -7.68 -0.73
N TRP A 165 -8.35 -8.33 0.31
CA TRP A 165 -8.42 -7.94 1.73
C TRP A 165 -7.01 -7.60 2.25
N PRO A 166 -6.56 -6.33 2.13
CA PRO A 166 -5.17 -5.97 2.41
C PRO A 166 -4.74 -6.12 3.86
N CYS A 167 -5.61 -5.72 4.78
CA CYS A 167 -5.33 -5.70 6.21
C CYS A 167 -6.65 -5.58 6.98
N ASN A 168 -6.64 -5.84 8.29
CA ASN A 168 -7.85 -5.69 9.10
C ASN A 168 -8.18 -4.21 9.37
N PHE A 169 -9.38 -3.96 9.88
CA PHE A 169 -9.85 -2.62 10.28
C PHE A 169 -8.83 -1.88 11.15
N LYS A 170 -8.38 -0.71 10.67
CA LYS A 170 -7.32 0.15 11.24
C LYS A 170 -6.07 -0.62 11.66
N ALA A 171 -5.75 -1.64 10.89
CA ALA A 171 -4.73 -2.64 11.18
C ALA A 171 -3.93 -3.00 9.93
N CYS A 172 -3.56 -1.99 9.14
CA CYS A 172 -2.45 -2.09 8.20
C CYS A 172 -1.10 -2.03 8.94
N PRO A 173 0.01 -2.50 8.35
CA PRO A 173 1.28 -2.56 9.07
C PRO A 173 2.03 -1.22 9.12
N ILE A 174 1.76 -0.30 8.18
CA ILE A 174 2.51 0.95 8.06
C ILE A 174 1.53 2.11 7.87
N TYR A 175 1.72 3.13 8.72
CA TYR A 175 0.99 4.40 8.72
C TYR A 175 1.97 5.58 8.74
N SER A 176 1.47 6.80 8.56
CA SER A 176 2.14 8.04 8.98
C SER A 176 2.52 8.00 10.47
N SER A 177 3.48 8.82 10.88
CA SER A 177 3.97 8.86 12.26
C SER A 177 2.86 9.13 13.31
N ASP A 178 1.85 9.94 12.94
CA ASP A 178 0.64 10.19 13.76
C ASP A 178 -0.36 9.01 13.78
N GLY A 179 -0.17 8.00 12.94
CA GLY A 179 -1.02 6.83 12.81
C GLY A 179 -2.30 7.04 12.01
N LEU A 180 -2.48 8.19 11.37
CA LEU A 180 -3.75 8.59 10.75
C LEU A 180 -3.91 8.07 9.31
N LEU A 181 -2.85 8.16 8.52
CA LEU A 181 -2.86 7.89 7.08
C LEU A 181 -2.10 6.61 6.78
N PRO A 182 -2.76 5.54 6.30
CA PRO A 182 -2.08 4.32 5.91
C PRO A 182 -1.22 4.54 4.66
N VAL A 183 -0.12 3.78 4.56
CA VAL A 183 0.61 3.64 3.29
C VAL A 183 -0.33 3.01 2.26
N PRO A 184 -0.53 3.62 1.07
CA PRO A 184 -1.36 3.03 0.04
C PRO A 184 -0.68 1.81 -0.59
N PRO A 185 -1.42 0.97 -1.32
CA PRO A 185 -0.81 -0.06 -2.14
C PRO A 185 0.20 0.55 -3.13
N PHE A 186 1.35 -0.10 -3.28
CA PHE A 186 2.31 0.23 -4.33
C PHE A 186 2.94 -1.02 -4.96
N ILE A 187 3.51 -0.83 -6.16
CA ILE A 187 4.49 -1.72 -6.78
C ILE A 187 5.74 -0.89 -7.09
N MET A 188 6.92 -1.43 -6.79
CA MET A 188 8.19 -0.76 -7.04
C MET A 188 9.23 -1.74 -7.55
N VAL A 189 10.07 -1.28 -8.49
CA VAL A 189 11.26 -2.01 -8.94
C VAL A 189 12.35 -1.91 -7.88
N ILE A 190 13.03 -3.02 -7.61
CA ILE A 190 14.11 -3.07 -6.63
C ILE A 190 15.44 -2.75 -7.32
N ASN A 191 16.16 -1.78 -6.79
CA ASN A 191 17.52 -1.41 -7.18
C ASN A 191 18.53 -2.37 -6.55
N LYS A 192 19.60 -2.71 -7.27
CA LYS A 192 20.65 -3.67 -6.85
C LYS A 192 22.00 -2.98 -6.73
#